data_AF-D8Q649-F1
#
_entry.id   AF-D8Q649-F1
#
_cell.length_a   1.000
_cell.length_b   1.000
_cell.length_c   1.000
_cell.angle_alpha   90.00
_cell.angle_beta   90.00
_cell.angle_gamma   90.00
#
_symmetry.space_group_name_H-M   'P 1'
#
loop_
_entity.id
_entity.type
_entity.pdbx_description
1 polymer ?
#
loop_
_entity_poly.entity_id
_entity_poly.type
_entity_poly.pdbx_seq_one_letter_code
_entity_poly.pdbx_strand_id
1 'polypeptide(L)'
;MEDDGIYYDYQSRWPPSTLLRITSLPPHSMNHPSFLESMPPPPQPPFASPIPPFVRSPGPVIAGHIWPINFPDANLVLTVDRRRFAVHRSVLEIQSPEFLRGAYRGPDGREHVNLRHVSSRSVRNFLMAVYYPNFFPAPFADVPLVTIGDVLLVATRYRVYALRARALAHLQALTLHCIVPPSSTLARAGISGNTALVKALVELAEQANALWLLPLLLYYLSCIPLKRLAAPETYEGVLYELSSETRLRIAEGFRRSRDPDYTSLTALKSMRCWRPWCRRARKTFLQAKVTSHFYLDPLRHAMVWGAMINVGEAPVKGMCSQCCAILQKNLSDFELSFIRSIPGNFGLPTLEDLEEWRKADLGVHYSAGEEAQAMDAVHFLKAMYIPNYFMPPPAQTRFNVLEGILRLAHKYDAPAMRCRALRHLESAFVTNLAEMDYPPNRTYPLVPNDGPQEIKAVIRLYPASSLLSKEVWLGLERSLSHEDIAACFAGCEALRKEFPHVAFFSPNLGCASEGCIKARLASCSAEDRVRFVQHPLTYFTQWVDSDDGLEEMCWKCMDSMRANYHVWLRDVWRRLPSFFNLPDWSALARVRKLDLTEATSRKRQDLEAGANEIAMAH
;
A
#
# COMPACT_ATOMS: atom_id res chain seq x y z
N MET A 1 35.66 -10.87 50.29
CA MET A 1 36.12 -11.76 49.21
C MET A 1 36.51 -10.84 48.08
N GLU A 2 37.81 -10.52 48.07
CA GLU A 2 38.53 -9.72 47.06
C GLU A 2 38.39 -10.44 45.70
N ASP A 3 37.85 -9.82 44.65
CA ASP A 3 38.42 -8.78 43.77
C ASP A 3 39.54 -9.34 42.88
N ASP A 4 39.15 -9.77 41.67
CA ASP A 4 40.05 -9.98 40.53
C ASP A 4 39.27 -9.73 39.23
N GLY A 5 39.24 -8.46 38.82
CA GLY A 5 38.68 -8.00 37.56
C GLY A 5 39.70 -8.08 36.42
N ILE A 6 39.45 -8.95 35.45
CA ILE A 6 40.17 -8.95 34.17
C ILE A 6 39.39 -8.08 33.17
N TYR A 7 39.80 -6.82 33.06
CA TYR A 7 39.41 -5.90 31.98
C TYR A 7 40.27 -6.20 30.74
N TYR A 8 39.65 -6.67 29.66
CA TYR A 8 40.32 -6.76 28.36
C TYR A 8 40.25 -5.40 27.64
N ASP A 9 41.40 -4.72 27.56
CA ASP A 9 41.63 -3.54 26.74
C ASP A 9 41.72 -3.94 25.25
N TYR A 10 40.80 -3.43 24.43
CA TYR A 10 40.65 -3.77 23.00
C TYR A 10 41.17 -2.67 22.05
N GLN A 11 42.06 -1.77 22.50
CA GLN A 11 42.50 -0.63 21.66
C GLN A 11 43.89 -0.72 20.99
N SER A 12 44.67 -1.80 21.13
CA SER A 12 46.04 -1.83 20.60
C SER A 12 46.30 -2.92 19.57
N ARG A 13 45.84 -2.72 18.32
CA ARG A 13 46.45 -3.30 17.09
C ARG A 13 45.77 -2.75 15.83
N TRP A 14 46.24 -1.60 15.37
CA TRP A 14 46.10 -1.16 13.98
C TRP A 14 47.51 -0.86 13.44
N PRO A 15 47.89 -1.33 12.24
CA PRO A 15 49.14 -0.91 11.62
C PRO A 15 49.04 0.55 11.16
N PRO A 16 50.15 1.32 11.15
CA PRO A 16 50.12 2.70 10.71
C PRO A 16 49.83 2.77 9.20
N SER A 17 48.80 3.53 8.84
CA SER A 17 48.44 3.83 7.47
C SER A 17 49.51 4.68 6.80
N THR A 18 50.04 4.18 5.70
CA THR A 18 50.93 4.90 4.79
C THR A 18 50.21 6.12 4.20
N LEU A 19 50.65 7.31 4.60
CA LEU A 19 50.25 8.59 4.00
C LEU A 19 50.83 8.70 2.58
N LEU A 20 50.00 8.43 1.57
CA LEU A 20 50.27 8.88 0.20
C LEU A 20 49.80 10.33 0.05
N ARG A 21 50.77 11.24 -0.08
CA ARG A 21 50.57 12.62 -0.54
C ARG A 21 49.95 12.59 -1.94
N ILE A 22 48.72 13.06 -2.06
CA ILE A 22 48.15 13.44 -3.36
C ILE A 22 48.56 14.89 -3.60
N THR A 23 49.45 15.09 -4.56
CA THR A 23 49.81 16.41 -5.09
C THR A 23 48.66 16.96 -5.93
N SER A 24 48.41 18.25 -5.75
CA SER A 24 47.43 19.08 -6.45
C SER A 24 47.62 19.09 -7.97
N LEU A 25 46.51 19.04 -8.70
CA LEU A 25 46.38 19.32 -10.13
C LEU A 25 46.75 20.78 -10.46
N PRO A 26 47.33 21.07 -11.65
CA PRO A 26 47.27 22.41 -12.24
C PRO A 26 45.99 22.57 -13.09
N PRO A 27 45.40 23.78 -13.17
CA PRO A 27 44.24 24.04 -14.02
C PRO A 27 44.67 24.31 -15.46
N HIS A 28 44.10 23.57 -16.41
CA HIS A 28 44.15 23.90 -17.83
C HIS A 28 43.07 24.93 -18.17
N SER A 29 43.50 26.13 -18.56
CA SER A 29 42.66 27.14 -19.20
C SER A 29 42.47 26.78 -20.68
N MET A 30 41.23 26.61 -21.11
CA MET A 30 40.86 26.71 -22.53
C MET A 30 39.96 27.92 -22.72
N ASN A 31 40.51 28.94 -23.37
CA ASN A 31 39.79 30.05 -23.97
C ASN A 31 39.19 29.59 -25.29
N HIS A 32 37.90 29.85 -25.51
CA HIS A 32 37.34 30.07 -26.85
C HIS A 32 36.38 31.26 -26.81
N PRO A 33 36.28 32.03 -27.92
CA PRO A 33 35.79 33.39 -27.91
C PRO A 33 34.27 33.48 -28.04
N SER A 34 33.78 34.56 -27.46
CA SER A 34 32.41 35.04 -27.48
C SER A 34 31.99 35.48 -28.88
N PHE A 35 30.85 34.96 -29.35
CA PHE A 35 30.01 35.65 -30.34
C PHE A 35 28.58 35.65 -29.77
N LEU A 36 28.13 36.83 -29.35
CA LEU A 36 26.77 37.12 -28.91
C LEU A 36 26.19 38.10 -29.92
N GLU A 37 25.20 37.66 -30.70
CA GLU A 37 24.18 38.55 -31.26
C GLU A 37 22.80 37.92 -31.06
N SER A 38 22.06 38.56 -30.15
CA SER A 38 20.61 38.83 -30.14
C SER A 38 19.63 37.75 -30.63
N MET A 39 19.01 37.05 -29.68
CA MET A 39 17.56 36.79 -29.70
C MET A 39 16.98 36.92 -28.27
N PRO A 40 15.77 37.46 -28.10
CA PRO A 40 15.11 37.51 -26.80
C PRO A 40 14.68 36.09 -26.37
N PRO A 41 14.83 35.74 -25.07
CA PRO A 41 14.43 34.42 -24.59
C PRO A 41 12.89 34.29 -24.57
N PRO A 42 12.35 33.08 -24.80
CA PRO A 42 10.93 32.82 -24.61
C PRO A 42 10.54 32.96 -23.13
N PRO A 43 9.26 33.29 -22.83
CA PRO A 43 8.78 33.47 -21.47
C PRO A 43 9.01 32.19 -20.66
N GLN A 44 9.70 32.33 -19.52
CA GLN A 44 9.92 31.21 -18.61
C GLN A 44 8.59 30.78 -17.97
N PRO A 45 8.30 29.46 -17.92
CA PRO A 45 7.19 28.96 -17.11
C PRO A 45 7.45 29.27 -15.63
N PRO A 46 6.40 29.51 -14.83
CA PRO A 46 6.55 29.88 -13.42
C PRO A 46 7.35 28.81 -12.69
N PHE A 47 8.40 29.26 -11.99
CA PHE A 47 9.22 28.44 -11.11
C PHE A 47 8.33 27.55 -10.23
N ALA A 48 8.49 26.24 -10.36
CA ALA A 48 8.02 25.31 -9.36
C ALA A 48 8.76 25.63 -8.04
N SER A 49 7.99 26.11 -7.06
CA SER A 49 8.48 26.34 -5.71
C SER A 49 9.22 25.11 -5.18
N PRO A 50 10.31 25.28 -4.40
CA PRO A 50 10.96 24.17 -3.74
C PRO A 50 9.93 23.42 -2.88
N ILE A 51 9.86 22.10 -3.07
CA ILE A 51 9.03 21.20 -2.26
C ILE A 51 9.40 21.45 -0.79
N PRO A 52 8.45 21.89 0.07
CA PRO A 52 8.74 22.07 1.48
C PRO A 52 9.07 20.70 2.11
N PRO A 53 9.97 20.65 3.11
CA PRO A 53 10.16 19.42 3.89
C PRO A 53 8.82 18.95 4.43
N PHE A 54 8.63 17.63 4.58
CA PHE A 54 7.44 17.01 5.18
C PHE A 54 7.02 17.74 6.46
N VAL A 55 6.14 18.74 6.33
CA VAL A 55 5.48 19.37 7.45
C VAL A 55 4.44 18.35 7.85
N ARG A 56 4.68 17.67 8.99
CA ARG A 56 3.62 16.96 9.71
C ARG A 56 2.44 17.92 9.73
N SER A 57 1.33 17.54 9.10
CA SER A 57 0.08 18.28 9.29
C SER A 57 -0.06 18.38 10.80
N PRO A 58 -0.16 19.58 11.40
CA PRO A 58 -0.46 19.67 12.82
C PRO A 58 -1.78 18.93 12.97
N GLY A 59 -1.71 17.70 13.48
CA GLY A 59 -2.89 16.95 13.91
C GLY A 59 -3.70 17.94 14.75
N PRO A 60 -5.02 18.02 14.53
CA PRO A 60 -5.81 19.19 14.87
C PRO A 60 -5.43 19.67 16.27
N VAL A 61 -4.74 20.81 16.34
CA VAL A 61 -4.45 21.48 17.59
C VAL A 61 -5.78 22.07 18.02
N ILE A 62 -6.64 21.21 18.56
CA ILE A 62 -7.91 21.60 19.17
C ILE A 62 -7.52 22.32 20.45
N ALA A 63 -7.41 23.64 20.32
CA ALA A 63 -7.12 24.54 21.43
C ALA A 63 -8.12 24.30 22.58
N GLY A 64 -7.62 23.83 23.72
CA GLY A 64 -8.19 24.05 25.05
C GLY A 64 -9.53 23.39 25.42
N HIS A 65 -10.37 22.97 24.48
CA HIS A 65 -11.63 22.30 24.78
C HIS A 65 -11.37 20.82 25.04
N ILE A 66 -11.00 20.53 26.28
CA ILE A 66 -11.04 19.20 26.89
C ILE A 66 -12.47 18.69 26.70
N TRP A 67 -12.74 17.89 25.67
CA TRP A 67 -14.00 17.15 25.58
C TRP A 67 -14.15 16.34 26.88
N PRO A 68 -15.09 16.70 27.77
CA PRO A 68 -15.34 15.89 28.92
C PRO A 68 -16.13 14.69 28.40
N ILE A 69 -15.54 13.50 28.46
CA ILE A 69 -16.27 12.25 28.29
C ILE A 69 -17.10 12.06 29.55
N ASN A 70 -18.14 12.88 29.68
CA ASN A 70 -19.12 12.87 30.74
C ASN A 70 -20.47 13.08 30.07
N PHE A 71 -21.11 11.97 29.72
CA PHE A 71 -22.44 11.98 29.13
C PHE A 71 -23.47 12.27 30.24
N PRO A 72 -24.41 13.20 30.04
CA PRO A 72 -25.40 13.56 31.05
C PRO A 72 -26.33 12.38 31.39
N ASP A 73 -26.64 11.56 30.39
CA ASP A 73 -27.46 10.35 30.40
C ASP A 73 -26.68 9.07 30.75
N ALA A 74 -25.41 9.19 31.12
CA ALA A 74 -24.58 8.07 31.56
C ALA A 74 -25.18 7.33 32.76
N ASN A 75 -25.22 6.00 32.66
CA ASN A 75 -25.63 5.09 33.73
C ASN A 75 -24.46 4.39 34.43
N LEU A 76 -23.21 4.63 33.99
CA LEU A 76 -21.99 4.10 34.59
C LEU A 76 -20.96 5.22 34.82
N VAL A 77 -20.30 5.21 35.97
CA VAL A 77 -19.25 6.16 36.36
C VAL A 77 -17.94 5.40 36.61
N LEU A 78 -16.94 5.66 35.78
CA LEU A 78 -15.59 5.13 35.98
C LEU A 78 -14.81 6.13 36.84
N THR A 79 -14.31 5.66 37.99
CA THR A 79 -13.42 6.43 38.85
C THR A 79 -11.99 5.95 38.64
N VAL A 80 -11.10 6.88 38.31
CA VAL A 80 -9.68 6.62 38.04
C VAL A 80 -8.88 7.74 38.70
N ASP A 81 -8.00 7.39 39.62
CA ASP A 81 -7.33 8.36 40.50
C ASP A 81 -8.36 9.25 41.22
N ARG A 82 -8.37 10.56 40.92
CA ARG A 82 -9.35 11.55 41.41
C ARG A 82 -10.33 12.03 40.33
N ARG A 83 -10.32 11.40 39.16
CA ARG A 83 -11.17 11.78 38.03
C ARG A 83 -12.32 10.79 37.87
N ARG A 84 -13.44 11.31 37.38
CA ARG A 84 -14.66 10.56 37.10
C ARG A 84 -15.01 10.72 35.63
N PHE A 85 -15.41 9.63 35.00
CA PHE A 85 -15.88 9.57 33.62
C PHE A 85 -17.28 8.95 33.61
N ALA A 86 -18.28 9.72 33.21
CA ALA A 86 -19.66 9.28 33.11
C ALA A 86 -19.91 8.76 31.69
N VAL A 87 -20.21 7.47 31.56
CA VAL A 87 -20.32 6.71 30.30
C VAL A 87 -21.53 5.78 30.28
N HIS A 88 -21.84 5.24 29.11
CA HIS A 88 -22.90 4.25 28.92
C HIS A 88 -22.39 2.84 29.21
N ARG A 89 -23.07 2.14 30.13
CA ARG A 89 -22.82 0.75 30.52
C ARG A 89 -22.86 -0.18 29.32
N SER A 90 -23.91 -0.09 28.50
CA SER A 90 -24.13 -0.95 27.34
C SER A 90 -22.99 -0.86 26.32
N VAL A 91 -22.49 0.35 26.07
CA VAL A 91 -21.38 0.57 25.13
C VAL A 91 -20.11 -0.11 25.61
N LEU A 92 -19.77 0.01 26.89
CA LEU A 92 -18.58 -0.66 27.44
C LEU A 92 -18.75 -2.17 27.59
N GLU A 93 -19.94 -2.63 27.96
CA GLU A 93 -20.27 -4.06 28.06
C GLU A 93 -20.12 -4.77 26.72
N ILE A 94 -20.53 -4.11 25.62
CA ILE A 94 -20.31 -4.61 24.25
C ILE A 94 -18.82 -4.75 23.93
N GLN A 95 -17.98 -3.81 24.40
CA GLN A 95 -16.53 -3.85 24.16
C GLN A 95 -15.83 -4.92 25.02
N SER A 96 -16.23 -5.03 26.29
CA SER A 96 -15.77 -6.08 27.19
C SER A 96 -16.61 -6.11 28.48
N PRO A 97 -17.12 -7.28 28.89
CA PRO A 97 -17.82 -7.43 30.18
C PRO A 97 -16.89 -7.20 31.38
N GLU A 98 -15.56 -7.25 31.20
CA GLU A 98 -14.60 -7.07 32.29
C GLU A 98 -14.64 -5.68 32.93
N PHE A 99 -15.12 -4.66 32.20
CA PHE A 99 -15.31 -3.32 32.78
C PHE A 99 -16.36 -3.29 33.87
N LEU A 100 -17.33 -4.21 33.85
CA LEU A 100 -18.40 -4.26 34.85
C LEU A 100 -18.03 -5.15 36.04
N ARG A 101 -16.87 -5.83 36.00
CA ARG A 101 -16.42 -6.66 37.10
C ARG A 101 -16.11 -5.78 38.31
N GLY A 102 -16.90 -5.94 39.38
CA GLY A 102 -16.79 -5.13 40.59
C GLY A 102 -17.52 -3.80 40.52
N ALA A 103 -18.45 -3.62 39.57
CA ALA A 103 -19.38 -2.51 39.58
C ALA A 103 -20.27 -2.57 40.84
N TYR A 104 -20.52 -1.41 41.45
CA TYR A 104 -21.43 -1.26 42.59
C TYR A 104 -22.38 -0.09 42.35
N ARG A 105 -23.59 -0.15 42.93
CA ARG A 105 -24.55 0.96 42.81
C ARG A 105 -24.17 2.07 43.79
N GLY A 106 -23.90 3.26 43.26
CA GLY A 106 -23.57 4.46 44.04
C GLY A 106 -24.80 5.15 44.62
N PRO A 107 -24.59 6.16 45.50
CA PRO A 107 -25.67 6.93 46.11
C PRO A 107 -26.48 7.77 45.09
N ASP A 108 -25.91 8.04 43.91
CA ASP A 108 -26.56 8.70 42.78
C ASP A 108 -27.43 7.75 41.93
N GLY A 109 -27.57 6.48 42.35
CA GLY A 109 -28.30 5.45 41.63
C GLY A 109 -27.58 4.90 40.38
N ARG A 110 -26.42 5.45 40.01
CA ARG A 110 -25.60 4.98 38.90
C ARG A 110 -24.71 3.83 39.33
N GLU A 111 -24.23 3.04 38.38
CA GLU A 111 -23.18 2.06 38.66
C GLU A 111 -21.81 2.76 38.70
N HIS A 112 -20.96 2.39 39.64
CA HIS A 112 -19.62 2.92 39.81
C HIS A 112 -18.61 1.79 39.69
N VAL A 113 -17.53 2.04 38.94
CA VAL A 113 -16.40 1.13 38.80
C VAL A 113 -15.12 1.90 39.10
N ASN A 114 -14.28 1.37 39.98
CA ASN A 114 -12.96 1.95 40.26
C ASN A 114 -11.90 1.24 39.42
N LEU A 115 -11.34 1.93 38.41
CA LEU A 115 -10.28 1.37 37.58
C LEU A 115 -8.93 1.62 38.26
N ARG A 116 -8.38 0.55 38.83
CA ARG A 116 -7.05 0.58 39.44
C ARG A 116 -5.96 0.33 38.40
N HIS A 117 -4.78 0.90 38.61
CA HIS A 117 -3.57 0.68 37.80
C HIS A 117 -3.63 1.18 36.35
N VAL A 118 -4.56 2.08 36.02
CA VAL A 118 -4.59 2.80 34.74
C VAL A 118 -4.63 4.29 35.02
N SER A 119 -3.91 5.07 34.22
CA SER A 119 -3.92 6.53 34.40
C SER A 119 -5.23 7.11 33.88
N SER A 120 -5.69 8.20 34.48
CA SER A 120 -6.84 8.95 33.95
C SER A 120 -6.64 9.46 32.51
N ARG A 121 -5.39 9.67 32.06
CA ARG A 121 -5.08 10.01 30.65
C ARG A 121 -5.36 8.82 29.73
N SER A 122 -4.89 7.63 30.12
CA SER A 122 -5.05 6.41 29.32
C SER A 122 -6.53 6.04 29.18
N VAL A 123 -7.29 6.13 30.27
CA VAL A 123 -8.73 5.90 30.25
C VAL A 123 -9.45 6.91 29.37
N ARG A 124 -9.07 8.20 29.39
CA ARG A 124 -9.63 9.20 28.48
C ARG A 124 -9.39 8.82 27.01
N ASN A 125 -8.15 8.52 26.63
CA ASN A 125 -7.79 8.18 25.25
C ASN A 125 -8.50 6.89 24.79
N PHE A 126 -8.58 5.88 25.65
CA PHE A 126 -9.37 4.67 25.41
C PHE A 126 -10.85 4.98 25.17
N LEU A 127 -11.48 5.77 26.03
CA LEU A 127 -12.88 6.14 25.86
C LEU A 127 -13.10 6.99 24.61
N MET A 128 -12.16 7.87 24.24
CA MET A 128 -12.23 8.60 22.98
C MET A 128 -12.22 7.63 21.78
N ALA A 129 -11.38 6.58 21.82
CA ALA A 129 -11.33 5.56 20.78
C ALA A 129 -12.63 4.75 20.66
N VAL A 130 -13.30 4.47 21.79
CA VAL A 130 -14.59 3.76 21.83
C VAL A 130 -15.72 4.60 21.24
N TYR A 131 -15.85 5.87 21.68
CA TYR A 131 -17.01 6.71 21.33
C TYR A 131 -16.83 7.48 20.02
N TYR A 132 -15.58 7.75 19.61
CA TYR A 132 -15.27 8.54 18.43
C TYR A 132 -14.32 7.76 17.52
N PRO A 133 -14.84 6.96 16.57
CA PRO A 133 -14.01 6.13 15.69
C PRO A 133 -12.93 6.90 14.92
N ASN A 134 -13.15 8.18 14.64
CA ASN A 134 -12.18 9.05 13.97
C ASN A 134 -11.02 9.50 14.87
N PHE A 135 -11.13 9.39 16.19
CA PHE A 135 -10.05 9.68 17.13
C PHE A 135 -8.96 8.60 17.09
N PHE A 136 -9.37 7.34 16.93
CA PHE A 136 -8.48 6.20 16.81
C PHE A 136 -8.79 5.40 15.53
N PRO A 137 -8.50 6.01 14.36
CA PRO A 137 -8.78 5.42 13.05
C PRO A 137 -7.99 4.13 12.84
N ALA A 138 -8.31 3.39 11.77
CA ALA A 138 -7.53 2.21 11.39
C ALA A 138 -6.10 2.60 10.96
N PRO A 139 -5.09 1.71 11.14
CA PRO A 139 -3.78 1.86 10.53
C PRO A 139 -3.91 2.04 9.00
N PHE A 140 -3.08 2.80 8.30
CA PHE A 140 -1.82 3.50 8.68
C PHE A 140 -2.02 4.97 9.07
N ALA A 141 -3.17 5.33 9.66
CA ALA A 141 -3.41 6.70 10.06
C ALA A 141 -2.35 7.22 11.07
N ASP A 142 -2.02 8.50 10.98
CA ASP A 142 -1.05 9.16 11.87
C ASP A 142 -1.65 9.36 13.27
N VAL A 143 -1.37 8.41 14.17
CA VAL A 143 -1.83 8.42 15.55
C VAL A 143 -0.61 8.55 16.48
N PRO A 144 -0.57 9.50 17.42
CA PRO A 144 0.56 9.66 18.34
C PRO A 144 0.85 8.39 19.14
N LEU A 145 2.13 8.07 19.37
CA LEU A 145 2.53 6.85 20.07
C LEU A 145 1.97 6.81 21.49
N VAL A 146 1.94 7.95 22.19
CA VAL A 146 1.32 8.06 23.51
C VAL A 146 -0.15 7.66 23.48
N THR A 147 -0.88 8.00 22.41
CA THR A 147 -2.29 7.61 22.25
C THR A 147 -2.43 6.12 21.97
N ILE A 148 -1.57 5.55 21.11
CA ILE A 148 -1.53 4.11 20.82
C ILE A 148 -1.26 3.33 22.12
N GLY A 149 -0.23 3.72 22.89
CA GLY A 149 0.12 3.10 24.15
C GLY A 149 -1.00 3.19 25.19
N ASP A 150 -1.59 4.37 25.35
CA ASP A 150 -2.72 4.59 26.27
C ASP A 150 -3.93 3.69 25.93
N VAL A 151 -4.30 3.59 24.65
CA VAL A 151 -5.40 2.71 24.20
C VAL A 151 -5.01 1.23 24.37
N LEU A 152 -3.79 0.85 24.00
CA LEU A 152 -3.30 -0.53 24.07
C LEU A 152 -3.29 -1.04 25.51
N LEU A 153 -2.79 -0.27 26.48
CA LEU A 153 -2.71 -0.67 27.88
C LEU A 153 -4.09 -0.93 28.48
N VAL A 154 -5.04 0.00 28.27
CA VAL A 154 -6.41 -0.16 28.79
C VAL A 154 -7.12 -1.32 28.08
N ALA A 155 -7.02 -1.42 26.75
CA ALA A 155 -7.63 -2.51 25.99
C ALA A 155 -7.07 -3.88 26.39
N THR A 156 -5.78 -3.98 26.71
CA THR A 156 -5.14 -5.21 27.20
C THR A 156 -5.66 -5.59 28.58
N ARG A 157 -5.67 -4.63 29.51
CA ARG A 157 -6.08 -4.85 30.90
C ARG A 157 -7.53 -5.32 31.00
N TYR A 158 -8.41 -4.74 30.19
CA TYR A 158 -9.84 -5.01 30.19
C TYR A 158 -10.29 -5.93 29.06
N ARG A 159 -9.35 -6.62 28.36
CA ARG A 159 -9.65 -7.61 27.30
C ARG A 159 -10.58 -7.09 26.19
N VAL A 160 -10.37 -5.85 25.75
CA VAL A 160 -11.07 -5.25 24.62
C VAL A 160 -10.35 -5.63 23.34
N TYR A 161 -10.60 -6.85 22.86
CA TYR A 161 -9.82 -7.48 21.79
C TYR A 161 -9.75 -6.62 20.51
N ALA A 162 -10.86 -6.03 20.07
CA ALA A 162 -10.89 -5.24 18.83
C ALA A 162 -10.00 -3.98 18.90
N LEU A 163 -10.02 -3.24 20.01
CA LEU A 163 -9.15 -2.07 20.18
C LEU A 163 -7.70 -2.45 20.47
N ARG A 164 -7.46 -3.56 21.18
CA ARG A 164 -6.12 -4.12 21.36
C ARG A 164 -5.50 -4.48 20.00
N ALA A 165 -6.19 -5.26 19.18
CA ALA A 165 -5.75 -5.65 17.85
C ALA A 165 -5.43 -4.42 16.98
N ARG A 166 -6.32 -3.42 16.97
CA ARG A 166 -6.09 -2.17 16.23
C ARG A 166 -4.87 -1.40 16.72
N ALA A 167 -4.68 -1.29 18.04
CA ALA A 167 -3.53 -0.59 18.60
C ALA A 167 -2.22 -1.34 18.32
N LEU A 168 -2.23 -2.67 18.35
CA LEU A 168 -1.09 -3.50 17.95
C LEU A 168 -0.78 -3.39 16.45
N ALA A 169 -1.80 -3.28 15.60
CA ALA A 169 -1.61 -3.06 14.16
C ALA A 169 -0.97 -1.69 13.88
N HIS A 170 -1.33 -0.64 14.63
CA HIS A 170 -0.63 0.65 14.60
C HIS A 170 0.82 0.53 15.07
N LEU A 171 1.07 -0.22 16.15
CA LEU A 171 2.41 -0.45 16.68
C LEU A 171 3.30 -1.22 15.67
N GLN A 172 2.72 -2.19 14.96
CA GLN A 172 3.37 -2.92 13.87
C GLN A 172 3.69 -2.00 12.70
N ALA A 173 2.74 -1.16 12.27
CA ALA A 173 2.97 -0.17 11.22
C ALA A 173 4.15 0.76 11.57
N LEU A 174 4.18 1.31 12.78
CA LEU A 174 5.28 2.14 13.26
C LEU A 174 6.61 1.38 13.30
N THR A 175 6.59 0.11 13.74
CA THR A 175 7.78 -0.76 13.74
C THR A 175 8.33 -0.96 12.34
N LEU A 176 7.47 -1.27 11.36
CA LEU A 176 7.87 -1.43 9.96
C LEU A 176 8.43 -0.12 9.39
N HIS A 177 7.83 1.02 9.72
CA HIS A 177 8.35 2.34 9.32
C HIS A 177 9.72 2.66 9.93
N CYS A 178 10.03 2.17 11.13
CA CYS A 178 11.32 2.38 11.77
C CYS A 178 12.42 1.48 11.18
N ILE A 179 12.07 0.27 10.76
CA ILE A 179 13.03 -0.79 10.45
C ILE A 179 13.27 -0.95 8.96
N VAL A 180 12.22 -0.83 8.13
CA VAL A 180 12.37 -0.92 6.68
C VAL A 180 13.13 0.34 6.24
N PRO A 181 14.37 0.21 5.70
CA PRO A 181 15.08 1.36 5.19
C PRO A 181 14.22 1.95 4.08
N PRO A 182 13.88 3.26 4.15
CA PRO A 182 13.15 3.87 3.07
C PRO A 182 13.87 3.59 1.76
N SER A 183 13.11 3.21 0.73
CA SER A 183 13.58 3.24 -0.66
C SER A 183 14.40 4.51 -0.85
N SER A 184 15.57 4.39 -1.48
CA SER A 184 16.75 5.29 -1.49
C SER A 184 16.54 6.81 -1.48
N THR A 185 15.36 7.33 -1.76
CA THR A 185 14.96 8.73 -1.67
C THR A 185 14.71 9.25 -0.24
N LEU A 186 14.14 8.47 0.67
CA LEU A 186 13.78 8.95 2.03
C LEU A 186 14.89 8.76 3.08
N ALA A 187 15.94 7.99 2.78
CA ALA A 187 17.10 7.83 3.66
C ALA A 187 17.87 9.15 3.91
N ARG A 188 17.67 10.17 3.06
CA ARG A 188 18.22 11.53 3.26
C ARG A 188 17.41 12.39 4.23
N ALA A 189 16.19 11.99 4.60
CA ALA A 189 15.28 12.78 5.45
C ALA A 189 15.50 12.58 6.97
N GLY A 190 16.57 11.91 7.40
CA GLY A 190 16.95 11.83 8.83
C GLY A 190 16.08 10.93 9.72
N ILE A 191 15.14 10.15 9.14
CA ILE A 191 14.30 9.21 9.90
C ILE A 191 15.09 7.95 10.32
N SER A 192 16.25 7.69 9.71
CA SER A 192 17.19 6.69 10.22
C SER A 192 17.80 7.15 11.55
N GLY A 193 17.29 6.64 12.68
CA GLY A 193 17.96 6.82 13.97
C GLY A 193 17.16 7.44 15.10
N ASN A 194 15.82 7.40 15.08
CA ASN A 194 15.04 7.77 16.26
C ASN A 194 15.07 6.65 17.32
N THR A 195 16.20 6.53 18.01
CA THR A 195 16.40 5.55 19.09
C THR A 195 15.36 5.71 20.20
N ALA A 196 14.92 6.94 20.49
CA ALA A 196 13.90 7.22 21.49
C ALA A 196 12.55 6.57 21.12
N LEU A 197 12.12 6.66 19.86
CA LEU A 197 10.92 5.98 19.36
C LEU A 197 11.05 4.46 19.50
N VAL A 198 12.19 3.88 19.08
CA VAL A 198 12.36 2.42 19.15
C VAL A 198 12.38 1.92 20.60
N LYS A 199 12.99 2.65 21.53
CA LYS A 199 12.90 2.35 22.98
C LYS A 199 11.46 2.36 23.47
N ALA A 200 10.69 3.38 23.08
CA ALA A 200 9.28 3.49 23.41
C ALA A 200 8.44 2.33 22.84
N LEU A 201 8.72 1.90 21.60
CA LEU A 201 8.07 0.75 20.98
C LEU A 201 8.39 -0.57 21.72
N VAL A 202 9.64 -0.77 22.12
CA VAL A 202 10.05 -1.96 22.90
C VAL A 202 9.34 -2.01 24.24
N GLU A 203 9.34 -0.89 24.99
CA GLU A 203 8.68 -0.84 26.29
C GLU A 203 7.16 -1.09 26.18
N LEU A 204 6.50 -0.49 25.18
CA LEU A 204 5.08 -0.72 24.94
C LEU A 204 4.79 -2.17 24.52
N ALA A 205 5.64 -2.78 23.69
CA ALA A 205 5.50 -4.17 23.28
C ALA A 205 5.67 -5.13 24.48
N GLU A 206 6.62 -4.88 25.37
CA GLU A 206 6.80 -5.65 26.61
C GLU A 206 5.60 -5.48 27.55
N GLN A 207 5.14 -4.24 27.80
CA GLN A 207 3.98 -3.96 28.66
C GLN A 207 2.68 -4.59 28.12
N ALA A 208 2.51 -4.63 26.81
CA ALA A 208 1.35 -5.23 26.17
C ALA A 208 1.50 -6.75 25.94
N ASN A 209 2.62 -7.36 26.33
CA ASN A 209 2.96 -8.75 26.05
C ASN A 209 2.91 -9.09 24.54
N ALA A 210 3.22 -8.13 23.67
CA ALA A 210 3.28 -8.29 22.22
C ALA A 210 4.69 -8.74 21.78
N LEU A 211 5.12 -9.89 22.30
CA LEU A 211 6.50 -10.38 22.15
C LEU A 211 6.92 -10.57 20.68
N TRP A 212 5.96 -10.76 19.77
CA TRP A 212 6.19 -10.90 18.33
C TRP A 212 6.70 -9.63 17.63
N LEU A 213 6.58 -8.45 18.27
CA LEU A 213 7.18 -7.20 17.78
C LEU A 213 8.66 -7.06 18.15
N LEU A 214 9.09 -7.72 19.24
CA LEU A 214 10.42 -7.52 19.83
C LEU A 214 11.60 -7.96 18.94
N PRO A 215 11.57 -9.06 18.16
CA PRO A 215 12.76 -9.54 17.47
C PRO A 215 13.42 -8.47 16.59
N LEU A 216 12.62 -7.79 15.76
CA LEU A 216 13.12 -6.78 14.85
C LEU A 216 13.51 -5.48 15.59
N LEU A 217 12.76 -5.08 16.61
CA LEU A 217 13.08 -3.90 17.42
C LEU A 217 14.39 -4.07 18.20
N LEU A 218 14.58 -5.23 18.85
CA LEU A 218 15.80 -5.56 19.59
C LEU A 218 17.00 -5.70 18.65
N TYR A 219 16.80 -6.31 17.47
CA TYR A 219 17.83 -6.34 16.43
C TYR A 219 18.26 -4.94 16.00
N TYR A 220 17.31 -4.05 15.72
CA TYR A 220 17.62 -2.68 15.36
C TYR A 220 18.40 -1.96 16.47
N LEU A 221 17.98 -2.09 17.73
CA LEU A 221 18.69 -1.50 18.87
C LEU A 221 20.09 -2.10 19.06
N SER A 222 20.30 -3.37 18.72
CA SER A 222 21.63 -4.01 18.76
C SER A 222 22.60 -3.36 17.77
N CYS A 223 22.10 -2.79 16.67
CA CYS A 223 22.94 -2.10 15.69
C CYS A 223 23.40 -0.71 16.18
N ILE A 224 22.91 -0.23 17.33
CA ILE A 224 23.20 1.10 17.89
C ILE A 224 24.35 0.99 18.91
N PRO A 225 25.27 1.98 18.98
CA PRO A 225 26.32 1.99 20.00
C PRO A 225 25.77 1.92 21.44
N LEU A 226 26.32 1.02 22.26
CA LEU A 226 25.92 0.76 23.66
C LEU A 226 25.82 2.03 24.51
N LYS A 227 26.72 3.00 24.33
CA LYS A 227 26.69 4.29 25.05
C LYS A 227 25.37 5.05 24.85
N ARG A 228 24.81 5.02 23.63
CA ARG A 228 23.53 5.66 23.31
C ARG A 228 22.34 4.82 23.75
N LEU A 229 22.49 3.50 23.74
CA LEU A 229 21.45 2.58 24.21
C LEU A 229 21.19 2.75 25.72
N ALA A 230 22.24 2.98 26.51
CA ALA A 230 22.15 3.12 27.97
C ALA A 230 21.56 4.45 28.45
N ALA A 231 21.62 5.51 27.64
CA ALA A 231 21.08 6.82 28.03
C ALA A 231 19.53 6.80 27.96
N PRO A 232 18.83 7.34 28.97
CA PRO A 232 17.38 7.55 28.86
C PRO A 232 17.11 8.59 27.77
N GLU A 233 16.06 8.40 26.98
CA GLU A 233 15.69 9.32 25.90
C GLU A 233 14.22 9.70 26.02
N THR A 234 13.88 10.94 25.66
CA THR A 234 12.51 11.43 25.70
C THR A 234 11.86 11.31 24.32
N TYR A 235 10.66 10.74 24.24
CA TYR A 235 9.84 10.71 23.04
C TYR A 235 8.42 11.18 23.39
N GLU A 236 7.87 12.12 22.62
CA GLU A 236 6.55 12.74 22.90
C GLU A 236 6.40 13.25 24.35
N GLY A 237 7.50 13.74 24.95
CA GLY A 237 7.52 14.25 26.33
C GLY A 237 7.54 13.17 27.42
N VAL A 238 7.61 11.90 27.06
CA VAL A 238 7.75 10.77 28.00
C VAL A 238 9.18 10.25 27.97
N LEU A 239 9.78 10.04 29.15
CA LEU A 239 11.12 9.48 29.29
C LEU A 239 11.04 7.95 29.17
N TYR A 240 11.82 7.38 28.28
CA TYR A 240 11.91 5.93 28.06
C TYR A 240 13.31 5.43 28.41
N GLU A 241 13.37 4.42 29.27
CA GLU A 241 14.59 3.73 29.66
C GLU A 241 14.40 2.22 29.49
N LEU A 242 15.34 1.57 28.79
CA LEU A 242 15.28 0.12 28.62
C LEU A 242 15.59 -0.58 29.94
N SER A 243 14.78 -1.58 30.27
CA SER A 243 15.03 -2.42 31.45
C SER A 243 16.41 -3.07 31.38
N SER A 244 16.99 -3.38 32.54
CA SER A 244 18.27 -4.10 32.61
C SER A 244 18.21 -5.46 31.89
N GLU A 245 17.08 -6.15 31.96
CA GLU A 245 16.86 -7.41 31.25
C GLU A 245 16.86 -7.21 29.73
N THR A 246 16.13 -6.21 29.23
CA THR A 246 16.09 -5.86 27.81
C THR A 246 17.48 -5.47 27.28
N ARG A 247 18.26 -4.71 28.06
CA ARG A 247 19.65 -4.37 27.72
C ARG A 247 20.54 -5.61 27.62
N LEU A 248 20.40 -6.56 28.54
CA LEU A 248 21.11 -7.84 28.49
C LEU A 248 20.73 -8.65 27.25
N ARG A 249 19.43 -8.75 26.93
CA ARG A 249 18.95 -9.39 25.69
C ARG A 249 19.55 -8.75 24.45
N ILE A 250 19.62 -7.41 24.40
CA ILE A 250 20.21 -6.70 23.26
C ILE A 250 21.71 -6.99 23.13
N ALA A 251 22.47 -6.97 24.23
CA ALA A 251 23.90 -7.28 24.22
C ALA A 251 24.17 -8.73 23.80
N GLU A 252 23.35 -9.66 24.27
CA GLU A 252 23.46 -11.08 23.94
C GLU A 252 23.08 -11.37 22.49
N GLY A 253 21.96 -10.80 22.02
CA GLY A 253 21.55 -10.91 20.62
C GLY A 253 22.50 -10.21 19.66
N PHE A 254 23.13 -9.10 20.07
CA PHE A 254 24.23 -8.47 19.32
C PHE A 254 25.40 -9.42 19.09
N ARG A 255 25.84 -10.10 20.16
CA ARG A 255 26.95 -11.05 20.12
C ARG A 255 26.62 -12.23 19.20
N ARG A 256 25.42 -12.82 19.33
CA ARG A 256 24.98 -13.95 18.49
C ARG A 256 24.76 -13.55 17.03
N SER A 257 24.15 -12.40 16.78
CA SER A 257 23.85 -11.92 15.42
C SER A 257 25.10 -11.53 14.62
N ARG A 258 26.26 -11.38 15.29
CA ARG A 258 27.56 -11.04 14.70
C ARG A 258 28.51 -12.22 14.53
N ASP A 259 28.12 -13.37 15.08
CA ASP A 259 28.69 -14.67 14.75
C ASP A 259 27.73 -15.48 13.86
N PRO A 260 27.14 -14.90 12.79
CA PRO A 260 26.32 -15.72 11.91
C PRO A 260 27.26 -16.68 11.20
N ASP A 261 26.75 -17.89 10.95
CA ASP A 261 27.42 -18.81 10.06
C ASP A 261 27.44 -18.20 8.65
N TYR A 262 28.52 -17.48 8.34
CA TYR A 262 28.73 -16.86 7.03
C TYR A 262 29.03 -17.93 5.95
N THR A 263 28.82 -19.23 6.19
CA THR A 263 28.99 -20.29 5.19
C THR A 263 28.32 -19.96 3.87
N SER A 264 27.09 -19.45 3.88
CA SER A 264 26.35 -19.04 2.67
C SER A 264 27.03 -17.91 1.87
N LEU A 265 27.64 -16.94 2.56
CA LEU A 265 28.37 -15.83 1.93
C LEU A 265 29.83 -16.19 1.60
N THR A 266 30.44 -17.09 2.36
CA THR A 266 31.80 -17.60 2.08
C THR A 266 31.79 -18.61 0.96
N ALA A 267 30.65 -19.23 0.61
CA ALA A 267 30.48 -20.00 -0.62
C ALA A 267 30.83 -19.19 -1.89
N LEU A 268 30.72 -17.86 -1.85
CA LEU A 268 31.19 -16.99 -2.94
C LEU A 268 32.71 -17.03 -3.13
N LYS A 269 33.49 -17.31 -2.07
CA LYS A 269 34.95 -17.48 -2.13
C LYS A 269 35.33 -18.78 -2.85
N SER A 270 34.58 -19.85 -2.64
CA SER A 270 34.85 -21.18 -3.21
C SER A 270 34.31 -21.35 -4.62
N MET A 271 33.37 -20.50 -5.07
CA MET A 271 32.82 -20.58 -6.42
C MET A 271 33.86 -20.35 -7.52
N ARG A 272 34.00 -21.32 -8.42
CA ARG A 272 34.85 -21.22 -9.62
C ARG A 272 34.11 -20.49 -10.74
N CYS A 273 34.55 -19.28 -11.06
CA CYS A 273 34.17 -18.59 -12.30
C CYS A 273 35.39 -18.58 -13.24
N TRP A 274 35.17 -19.01 -14.49
CA TRP A 274 36.19 -19.07 -15.54
C TRP A 274 36.60 -17.68 -16.03
N ARG A 275 35.76 -16.65 -15.84
CA ARG A 275 36.04 -15.29 -16.30
C ARG A 275 36.91 -14.53 -15.29
N PRO A 276 38.14 -14.09 -15.65
CA PRO A 276 39.07 -13.44 -14.71
C PRO A 276 38.54 -12.12 -14.13
N TRP A 277 37.84 -11.34 -14.96
CA TRP A 277 37.23 -10.07 -14.54
C TRP A 277 36.12 -10.28 -13.49
N CYS A 278 35.29 -11.32 -13.65
CA CYS A 278 34.25 -11.66 -12.67
C CYS A 278 34.88 -12.14 -11.36
N ARG A 279 35.99 -12.88 -11.43
CA ARG A 279 36.74 -13.29 -10.23
C ARG A 279 37.27 -12.08 -9.46
N ARG A 280 37.83 -11.09 -10.18
CA ARG A 280 38.31 -9.84 -9.58
C ARG A 280 37.15 -9.06 -8.94
N ALA A 281 36.04 -8.86 -9.65
CA ALA A 281 34.85 -8.18 -9.13
C ALA A 281 34.31 -8.84 -7.85
N ARG A 282 34.18 -10.18 -7.83
CA ARG A 282 33.77 -10.93 -6.63
C ARG A 282 34.74 -10.74 -5.46
N LYS A 283 36.05 -10.81 -5.71
CA LYS A 283 37.06 -10.61 -4.67
C LYS A 283 36.97 -9.19 -4.10
N THR A 284 36.82 -8.18 -4.96
CA THR A 284 36.63 -6.79 -4.54
C THR A 284 35.35 -6.61 -3.71
N PHE A 285 34.22 -7.20 -4.14
CA PHE A 285 32.96 -7.19 -3.39
C PHE A 285 33.15 -7.77 -1.97
N LEU A 286 33.79 -8.93 -1.88
CA LEU A 286 34.06 -9.61 -0.61
C LEU A 286 35.07 -8.87 0.28
N GLN A 287 36.05 -8.17 -0.30
CA GLN A 287 37.09 -7.46 0.46
C GLN A 287 36.66 -6.06 0.92
N ALA A 288 35.91 -5.32 0.10
CA ALA A 288 35.62 -3.91 0.35
C ALA A 288 34.39 -3.66 1.23
N LYS A 289 33.47 -4.63 1.36
CA LYS A 289 32.14 -4.39 1.92
C LYS A 289 31.64 -5.41 2.95
N VAL A 290 32.19 -6.62 2.97
CA VAL A 290 31.77 -7.68 3.92
C VAL A 290 32.36 -7.50 5.32
N THR A 291 33.42 -6.72 5.51
CA THR A 291 34.21 -6.78 6.75
C THR A 291 33.91 -5.72 7.81
N SER A 292 33.40 -4.52 7.45
CA SER A 292 33.15 -3.46 8.45
C SER A 292 31.69 -3.09 8.61
N HIS A 293 30.93 -2.87 7.53
CA HIS A 293 29.53 -2.43 7.64
C HIS A 293 28.54 -3.59 7.72
N PHE A 294 28.79 -4.69 7.00
CA PHE A 294 28.00 -5.91 7.12
C PHE A 294 28.03 -6.47 8.54
N TYR A 295 29.16 -6.34 9.24
CA TYR A 295 29.28 -6.76 10.64
C TYR A 295 28.45 -5.89 11.60
N LEU A 296 28.17 -4.64 11.22
CA LEU A 296 27.36 -3.74 12.04
C LEU A 296 25.86 -4.02 11.89
N ASP A 297 25.41 -4.28 10.67
CA ASP A 297 24.00 -4.49 10.31
C ASP A 297 23.87 -5.52 9.15
N PRO A 298 24.01 -6.83 9.46
CA PRO A 298 24.00 -7.89 8.43
C PRO A 298 22.75 -7.88 7.56
N LEU A 299 21.57 -7.67 8.16
CA LEU A 299 20.29 -7.75 7.49
C LEU A 299 20.12 -6.60 6.49
N ARG A 300 20.33 -5.35 6.93
CA ARG A 300 20.20 -4.19 6.05
C ARG A 300 21.17 -4.27 4.87
N HIS A 301 22.40 -4.72 5.12
CA HIS A 301 23.38 -4.86 4.04
C HIS A 301 23.00 -5.98 3.05
N ALA A 302 22.45 -7.10 3.53
CA ALA A 302 21.93 -8.14 2.64
C ALA A 302 20.81 -7.61 1.74
N MET A 303 19.83 -6.88 2.30
CA MET A 303 18.73 -6.27 1.55
C MET A 303 19.22 -5.23 0.53
N VAL A 304 20.13 -4.33 0.93
CA VAL A 304 20.69 -3.30 0.03
C VAL A 304 21.47 -3.95 -1.11
N TRP A 305 22.25 -5.00 -0.85
CA TRP A 305 22.98 -5.69 -1.90
C TRP A 305 22.06 -6.46 -2.84
N GLY A 306 21.01 -7.10 -2.32
CA GLY A 306 19.96 -7.72 -3.13
C GLY A 306 19.33 -6.72 -4.10
N ALA A 307 18.99 -5.52 -3.61
CA ALA A 307 18.46 -4.44 -4.44
C ALA A 307 19.46 -3.96 -5.50
N MET A 308 20.73 -3.72 -5.11
CA MET A 308 21.80 -3.30 -6.03
C MET A 308 22.07 -4.31 -7.16
N ILE A 309 21.92 -5.61 -6.88
CA ILE A 309 22.06 -6.66 -7.89
C ILE A 309 20.99 -6.55 -8.97
N ASN A 310 19.74 -6.27 -8.58
CA ASN A 310 18.62 -6.14 -9.52
C ASN A 310 18.79 -4.96 -10.48
N VAL A 311 19.41 -3.87 -10.03
CA VAL A 311 19.65 -2.66 -10.85
C VAL A 311 21.00 -2.66 -11.57
N GLY A 312 21.86 -3.67 -11.35
CA GLY A 312 23.17 -3.78 -11.98
C GLY A 312 24.18 -2.70 -11.55
N GLU A 313 23.98 -2.10 -10.38
CA GLU A 313 24.82 -1.00 -9.89
C GLU A 313 26.18 -1.49 -9.34
N ALA A 314 27.13 -0.57 -9.16
CA ALA A 314 28.33 -0.85 -8.37
C ALA A 314 27.88 -1.16 -6.93
N PRO A 315 28.20 -2.34 -6.35
CA PRO A 315 29.46 -3.06 -6.51
C PRO A 315 29.43 -4.33 -7.39
N VAL A 316 28.30 -4.69 -8.00
CA VAL A 316 28.22 -5.90 -8.86
C VAL A 316 28.62 -5.65 -10.31
N LYS A 317 28.95 -4.41 -10.65
CA LYS A 317 29.50 -4.02 -11.95
C LYS A 317 30.76 -4.84 -12.26
N GLY A 318 30.68 -5.69 -13.28
CA GLY A 318 31.75 -6.60 -13.65
C GLY A 318 31.62 -8.01 -13.07
N MET A 319 30.47 -8.40 -12.50
CA MET A 319 30.13 -9.80 -12.29
C MET A 319 29.36 -10.35 -13.50
N CYS A 320 29.55 -11.63 -13.84
CA CYS A 320 28.74 -12.26 -14.89
C CYS A 320 27.33 -12.56 -14.34
N SER A 321 26.33 -12.63 -15.22
CA SER A 321 24.92 -12.88 -14.85
C SER A 321 24.74 -14.11 -13.97
N GLN A 322 25.45 -15.21 -14.26
CA GLN A 322 25.40 -16.42 -13.45
C GLN A 322 25.93 -16.21 -12.03
N CYS A 323 27.03 -15.48 -11.86
CA CYS A 323 27.56 -15.15 -10.52
C CYS A 323 26.66 -14.16 -9.78
N CYS A 324 25.99 -13.24 -10.48
CA CYS A 324 24.99 -12.34 -9.90
C CYS A 324 23.77 -13.13 -9.40
N ALA A 325 23.24 -14.05 -10.21
CA ALA A 325 22.10 -14.88 -9.83
C ALA A 325 22.40 -15.76 -8.60
N ILE A 326 23.59 -16.35 -8.54
CA ILE A 326 23.99 -17.13 -7.35
C ILE A 326 24.20 -16.23 -6.14
N LEU A 327 24.83 -15.06 -6.30
CA LEU A 327 24.98 -14.10 -5.20
C LEU A 327 23.61 -13.65 -4.68
N GLN A 328 22.66 -13.34 -5.57
CA GLN A 328 21.30 -12.97 -5.22
C GLN A 328 20.61 -14.07 -4.44
N LYS A 329 20.67 -15.32 -4.93
CA LYS A 329 20.12 -16.47 -4.22
C LYS A 329 20.73 -16.61 -2.81
N ASN A 330 22.06 -16.59 -2.70
CA ASN A 330 22.74 -16.72 -1.41
C ASN A 330 22.41 -15.58 -0.44
N LEU A 331 22.20 -14.36 -0.95
CA LEU A 331 21.76 -13.22 -0.12
C LEU A 331 20.32 -13.40 0.36
N SER A 332 19.40 -13.87 -0.50
CA SER A 332 18.03 -14.19 -0.10
C SER A 332 17.98 -15.35 0.89
N ASP A 333 18.76 -16.41 0.68
CA ASP A 333 18.86 -17.55 1.60
C ASP A 333 19.44 -17.10 2.95
N PHE A 334 20.47 -16.24 2.94
CA PHE A 334 21.01 -15.62 4.14
C PHE A 334 19.97 -14.75 4.86
N GLU A 335 19.27 -13.87 4.14
CA GLU A 335 18.23 -12.99 4.71
C GLU A 335 17.15 -13.80 5.42
N LEU A 336 16.60 -14.82 4.77
CA LEU A 336 15.58 -15.70 5.34
C LEU A 336 16.10 -16.47 6.56
N SER A 337 17.29 -17.07 6.47
CA SER A 337 17.90 -17.80 7.59
C SER A 337 18.21 -16.87 8.76
N PHE A 338 18.70 -15.66 8.47
CA PHE A 338 19.02 -14.65 9.47
C PHE A 338 17.75 -14.20 10.19
N ILE A 339 16.70 -13.82 9.46
CA ILE A 339 15.41 -13.41 10.03
C ILE A 339 14.82 -14.50 10.94
N ARG A 340 14.87 -15.77 10.51
CA ARG A 340 14.42 -16.92 11.32
C ARG A 340 15.23 -17.10 12.61
N SER A 341 16.51 -16.73 12.58
CA SER A 341 17.39 -16.83 13.75
C SER A 341 17.25 -15.67 14.74
N ILE A 342 16.72 -14.51 14.30
CA ILE A 342 16.64 -13.30 15.14
C ILE A 342 15.94 -13.59 16.47
N PRO A 343 14.73 -14.18 16.55
CA PRO A 343 14.07 -14.39 17.84
C PRO A 343 14.94 -15.18 18.84
N GLY A 344 15.54 -16.30 18.38
CA GLY A 344 16.42 -17.14 19.22
C GLY A 344 17.71 -16.43 19.66
N ASN A 345 18.22 -15.48 18.87
CA ASN A 345 19.37 -14.67 19.25
C ASN A 345 19.06 -13.76 20.46
N PHE A 346 17.82 -13.30 20.60
CA PHE A 346 17.38 -12.44 21.70
C PHE A 346 16.67 -13.19 22.84
N GLY A 347 16.70 -14.53 22.83
CA GLY A 347 16.04 -15.36 23.84
C GLY A 347 14.52 -15.32 23.78
N LEU A 348 13.95 -15.06 22.60
CA LEU A 348 12.51 -15.06 22.34
C LEU A 348 12.07 -16.44 21.79
N PRO A 349 10.76 -16.75 21.82
CA PRO A 349 10.18 -17.90 21.14
C PRO A 349 10.51 -17.95 19.64
N THR A 350 10.26 -19.10 19.00
CA THR A 350 10.57 -19.27 17.57
C THR A 350 9.77 -18.29 16.72
N LEU A 351 10.23 -18.03 15.49
CA LEU A 351 9.51 -17.13 14.58
C LEU A 351 8.09 -17.64 14.31
N GLU A 352 7.95 -18.95 14.20
CA GLU A 352 6.67 -19.65 14.02
C GLU A 352 5.73 -19.41 15.20
N ASP A 353 6.20 -19.58 16.45
CA ASP A 353 5.40 -19.28 17.66
C ASP A 353 4.96 -17.80 17.68
N LEU A 354 5.89 -16.90 17.37
CA LEU A 354 5.62 -15.46 17.36
C LEU A 354 4.63 -15.06 16.27
N GLU A 355 4.65 -15.71 15.10
CA GLU A 355 3.68 -15.50 14.04
C GLU A 355 2.27 -15.99 14.44
N GLU A 356 2.17 -17.11 15.15
CA GLU A 356 0.91 -17.57 15.74
C GLU A 356 0.36 -16.57 16.75
N TRP A 357 1.22 -16.06 17.64
CA TRP A 357 0.84 -15.03 18.61
C TRP A 357 0.42 -13.74 17.94
N ARG A 358 1.13 -13.31 16.88
CA ARG A 358 0.73 -12.16 16.08
C ARG A 358 -0.66 -12.34 15.50
N LYS A 359 -0.96 -13.52 14.91
CA LYS A 359 -2.28 -13.81 14.35
C LYS A 359 -3.36 -13.76 15.43
N ALA A 360 -3.09 -14.32 16.62
CA ALA A 360 -4.01 -14.29 17.75
C ALA A 360 -4.26 -12.87 18.27
N ASP A 361 -3.19 -12.09 18.48
CA ASP A 361 -3.26 -10.72 18.99
C ASP A 361 -3.96 -9.76 18.04
N LEU A 362 -3.73 -9.91 16.73
CA LEU A 362 -4.33 -9.08 15.69
C LEU A 362 -5.74 -9.55 15.30
N GLY A 363 -6.25 -10.62 15.92
CA GLY A 363 -7.57 -11.16 15.59
C GLY A 363 -7.67 -11.77 14.20
N VAL A 364 -6.54 -12.12 13.58
CA VAL A 364 -6.44 -12.76 12.24
C VAL A 364 -6.86 -14.24 12.30
N HIS A 365 -7.58 -14.66 13.35
CA HIS A 365 -8.32 -15.92 13.33
C HIS A 365 -9.50 -15.88 12.35
N TYR A 366 -9.90 -14.69 11.94
CA TYR A 366 -10.71 -14.51 10.74
C TYR A 366 -9.77 -14.38 9.55
N SER A 367 -9.96 -15.25 8.55
CA SER A 367 -9.31 -15.05 7.26
C SER A 367 -9.57 -13.61 6.79
N ALA A 368 -8.62 -12.96 6.11
CA ALA A 368 -8.84 -11.61 5.60
C ALA A 368 -10.15 -11.47 4.78
N GLY A 369 -10.68 -12.59 4.28
CA GLY A 369 -11.99 -12.67 3.66
C GLY A 369 -13.17 -12.46 4.62
N GLU A 370 -13.12 -12.96 5.85
CA GLU A 370 -14.20 -12.81 6.84
C GLU A 370 -14.28 -11.38 7.41
N GLU A 371 -13.15 -10.72 7.65
CA GLU A 371 -13.14 -9.31 8.08
C GLU A 371 -13.74 -8.41 6.99
N ALA A 372 -13.39 -8.65 5.73
CA ALA A 372 -13.93 -7.91 4.62
C ALA A 372 -15.43 -8.17 4.40
N GLN A 373 -15.91 -9.40 4.63
CA GLN A 373 -17.35 -9.70 4.66
C GLN A 373 -18.06 -8.97 5.81
N ALA A 374 -17.45 -8.89 6.99
CA ALA A 374 -17.98 -8.11 8.10
C ALA A 374 -18.03 -6.61 7.77
N MET A 375 -17.02 -6.10 7.08
CA MET A 375 -16.97 -4.71 6.61
C MET A 375 -18.05 -4.42 5.57
N ASP A 376 -18.35 -5.35 4.66
CA ASP A 376 -19.49 -5.20 3.75
C ASP A 376 -20.79 -5.01 4.54
N ALA A 377 -21.01 -5.83 5.58
CA ALA A 377 -22.19 -5.74 6.44
C ALA A 377 -22.27 -4.40 7.17
N VAL A 378 -21.14 -3.90 7.68
CA VAL A 378 -21.07 -2.56 8.30
C VAL A 378 -21.43 -1.48 7.29
N HIS A 379 -20.89 -1.52 6.06
CA HIS A 379 -21.20 -0.54 5.02
C HIS A 379 -22.67 -0.56 4.63
N PHE A 380 -23.23 -1.75 4.45
CA PHE A 380 -24.64 -1.97 4.13
C PHE A 380 -25.57 -1.47 5.24
N LEU A 381 -25.33 -1.84 6.49
CA LEU A 381 -26.14 -1.40 7.63
C LEU A 381 -26.03 0.11 7.84
N LYS A 382 -24.82 0.70 7.73
CA LYS A 382 -24.67 2.16 7.79
C LYS A 382 -25.44 2.86 6.67
N ALA A 383 -25.44 2.32 5.45
CA ALA A 383 -26.21 2.89 4.35
C ALA A 383 -27.73 2.83 4.60
N MET A 384 -28.21 1.81 5.32
CA MET A 384 -29.62 1.70 5.72
C MET A 384 -30.00 2.66 6.86
N TYR A 385 -29.18 2.75 7.91
CA TYR A 385 -29.54 3.47 9.15
C TYR A 385 -29.05 4.92 9.20
N ILE A 386 -28.08 5.30 8.36
CA ILE A 386 -27.49 6.65 8.34
C ILE A 386 -27.73 7.24 6.94
N PRO A 387 -28.77 8.07 6.75
CA PRO A 387 -29.18 8.57 5.43
C PRO A 387 -28.07 9.23 4.60
N ASN A 388 -27.10 9.86 5.28
CA ASN A 388 -26.00 10.59 4.66
C ASN A 388 -24.73 9.74 4.47
N TYR A 389 -24.75 8.45 4.81
CA TYR A 389 -23.56 7.59 4.71
C TYR A 389 -23.23 7.19 3.27
N PHE A 390 -24.26 6.88 2.48
CA PHE A 390 -24.14 6.44 1.10
C PHE A 390 -25.16 7.20 0.25
N MET A 391 -24.89 8.48 0.00
CA MET A 391 -25.74 9.37 -0.79
C MET A 391 -25.63 9.05 -2.28
N PRO A 392 -26.68 9.26 -3.09
CA PRO A 392 -26.61 9.04 -4.54
C PRO A 392 -25.59 9.98 -5.22
N PRO A 393 -25.12 9.64 -6.44
CA PRO A 393 -24.33 10.57 -7.26
C PRO A 393 -24.96 11.96 -7.37
N PRO A 394 -24.17 13.06 -7.37
CA PRO A 394 -22.71 13.09 -7.53
C PRO A 394 -21.92 12.98 -6.21
N ALA A 395 -22.55 12.61 -5.10
CA ALA A 395 -21.85 12.48 -3.82
C ALA A 395 -20.68 11.50 -3.91
N GLN A 396 -19.55 11.86 -3.30
CA GLN A 396 -18.35 11.04 -3.31
C GLN A 396 -18.47 9.89 -2.29
N THR A 397 -17.96 8.71 -2.66
CA THR A 397 -17.88 7.50 -1.85
C THR A 397 -16.52 6.83 -2.06
N ARG A 398 -16.29 5.69 -1.41
CA ARG A 398 -15.10 4.84 -1.63
C ARG A 398 -15.52 3.56 -2.32
N PHE A 399 -14.66 3.01 -3.18
CA PHE A 399 -14.98 1.80 -3.92
C PHE A 399 -15.29 0.60 -3.00
N ASN A 400 -14.63 0.47 -1.86
CA ASN A 400 -14.92 -0.59 -0.88
C ASN A 400 -16.32 -0.46 -0.24
N VAL A 401 -16.79 0.77 -0.02
CA VAL A 401 -18.17 1.04 0.45
C VAL A 401 -19.16 0.66 -0.64
N LEU A 402 -18.91 1.10 -1.86
CA LEU A 402 -19.73 0.84 -3.03
C LEU A 402 -19.88 -0.67 -3.30
N GLU A 403 -18.77 -1.40 -3.33
CA GLU A 403 -18.73 -2.84 -3.61
C GLU A 403 -19.42 -3.65 -2.50
N GLY A 404 -19.14 -3.33 -1.22
CA GLY A 404 -19.78 -4.02 -0.09
C GLY A 404 -21.29 -3.82 -0.06
N ILE A 405 -21.76 -2.59 -0.32
CA ILE A 405 -23.19 -2.29 -0.44
C ILE A 405 -23.79 -3.02 -1.63
N LEU A 406 -23.16 -3.00 -2.81
CA LEU A 406 -23.68 -3.66 -4.00
C LEU A 406 -23.86 -5.17 -3.79
N ARG A 407 -22.85 -5.82 -3.19
CA ARG A 407 -22.86 -7.27 -2.95
C ARG A 407 -23.97 -7.68 -1.97
N LEU A 408 -24.10 -6.98 -0.85
CA LEU A 408 -25.14 -7.29 0.13
C LEU A 408 -26.52 -6.83 -0.32
N ALA A 409 -26.63 -5.73 -1.06
CA ALA A 409 -27.89 -5.32 -1.65
C ALA A 409 -28.38 -6.34 -2.70
N HIS A 410 -27.47 -6.99 -3.43
CA HIS A 410 -27.82 -8.12 -4.28
C HIS A 410 -28.23 -9.36 -3.46
N LYS A 411 -27.42 -9.73 -2.45
CA LYS A 411 -27.65 -10.92 -1.61
C LYS A 411 -28.96 -10.87 -0.83
N TYR A 412 -29.33 -9.70 -0.31
CA TYR A 412 -30.52 -9.50 0.52
C TYR A 412 -31.69 -8.82 -0.21
N ASP A 413 -31.63 -8.74 -1.55
CA ASP A 413 -32.63 -8.09 -2.40
C ASP A 413 -33.08 -6.70 -1.88
N ALA A 414 -32.10 -5.80 -1.73
CA ALA A 414 -32.32 -4.41 -1.35
C ALA A 414 -32.25 -3.50 -2.60
N PRO A 415 -33.32 -3.40 -3.41
CA PRO A 415 -33.28 -2.76 -4.73
C PRO A 415 -32.87 -1.29 -4.68
N ALA A 416 -33.29 -0.53 -3.66
CA ALA A 416 -32.93 0.88 -3.53
C ALA A 416 -31.42 1.08 -3.33
N MET A 417 -30.79 0.22 -2.52
CA MET A 417 -29.33 0.26 -2.29
C MET A 417 -28.57 -0.23 -3.52
N ARG A 418 -29.06 -1.29 -4.18
CA ARG A 418 -28.50 -1.81 -5.43
C ARG A 418 -28.55 -0.76 -6.54
N CYS A 419 -29.71 -0.14 -6.78
CA CYS A 419 -29.87 0.94 -7.77
C CYS A 419 -28.90 2.08 -7.49
N ARG A 420 -28.79 2.51 -6.23
CA ARG A 420 -27.88 3.60 -5.83
C ARG A 420 -26.43 3.25 -6.11
N ALA A 421 -25.99 2.04 -5.73
CA ALA A 421 -24.65 1.56 -6.02
C ALA A 421 -24.37 1.48 -7.53
N LEU A 422 -25.32 0.96 -8.32
CA LEU A 422 -25.17 0.89 -9.77
C LEU A 422 -25.08 2.28 -10.42
N ARG A 423 -25.75 3.31 -9.90
CA ARG A 423 -25.59 4.70 -10.36
C ARG A 423 -24.19 5.26 -10.09
N HIS A 424 -23.55 4.87 -8.99
CA HIS A 424 -22.15 5.23 -8.75
C HIS A 424 -21.22 4.58 -9.78
N LEU A 425 -21.41 3.29 -10.08
CA LEU A 425 -20.64 2.60 -11.13
C LEU A 425 -20.90 3.22 -12.52
N GLU A 426 -22.15 3.51 -12.85
CA GLU A 426 -22.54 4.19 -14.09
C GLU A 426 -21.80 5.52 -14.29
N SER A 427 -21.59 6.29 -13.22
CA SER A 427 -20.81 7.55 -13.28
C SER A 427 -19.32 7.34 -13.61
N ALA A 428 -18.80 6.11 -13.44
CA ALA A 428 -17.41 5.76 -13.65
C ALA A 428 -17.13 5.06 -14.99
N PHE A 429 -18.14 4.43 -15.60
CA PHE A 429 -17.99 3.64 -16.82
C PHE A 429 -18.83 4.21 -17.97
N VAL A 430 -18.14 4.55 -19.06
CA VAL A 430 -18.75 5.06 -20.29
C VAL A 430 -19.55 3.94 -20.95
N THR A 431 -20.82 4.22 -21.22
CA THR A 431 -21.74 3.28 -21.90
C THR A 431 -22.23 3.79 -23.26
N ASN A 432 -21.82 5.01 -23.61
CA ASN A 432 -22.14 5.66 -24.87
C ASN A 432 -20.83 6.17 -25.49
N LEU A 433 -20.64 5.90 -26.78
CA LEU A 433 -19.46 6.33 -27.51
C LEU A 433 -19.24 7.87 -27.41
N ALA A 434 -20.33 8.66 -27.37
CA ALA A 434 -20.25 10.11 -27.27
C ALA A 434 -19.71 10.62 -25.92
N GLU A 435 -19.73 9.79 -24.88
CA GLU A 435 -19.21 10.14 -23.55
C GLU A 435 -17.75 9.73 -23.37
N MET A 436 -17.14 9.04 -24.36
CA MET A 436 -15.79 8.48 -24.25
C MET A 436 -14.70 9.56 -24.14
N ASP A 437 -14.95 10.75 -24.70
CA ASP A 437 -14.00 11.86 -24.71
C ASP A 437 -13.96 12.64 -23.38
N TYR A 438 -14.95 12.44 -22.51
CA TYR A 438 -15.02 13.11 -21.22
C TYR A 438 -14.45 12.23 -20.12
N PRO A 439 -13.60 12.78 -19.23
CA PRO A 439 -13.21 12.04 -18.05
C PRO A 439 -14.49 11.70 -17.27
N PRO A 440 -14.73 10.42 -16.94
CA PRO A 440 -15.95 10.04 -16.24
C PRO A 440 -16.02 10.81 -14.92
N ASN A 441 -17.21 11.33 -14.59
CA ASN A 441 -17.45 12.06 -13.35
C ASN A 441 -17.55 11.07 -12.18
N ARG A 442 -16.41 10.46 -11.85
CA ARG A 442 -16.33 9.41 -10.84
C ARG A 442 -16.77 9.96 -9.50
N THR A 443 -17.63 9.19 -8.87
CA THR A 443 -18.08 9.41 -7.51
C THR A 443 -17.20 8.70 -6.48
N TYR A 444 -16.04 8.19 -6.88
CA TYR A 444 -15.06 7.60 -5.98
C TYR A 444 -13.64 7.81 -6.52
N PRO A 445 -12.64 7.97 -5.64
CA PRO A 445 -11.27 8.22 -6.06
C PRO A 445 -10.60 6.94 -6.58
N LEU A 446 -9.87 7.05 -7.69
CA LEU A 446 -8.87 6.05 -8.06
C LEU A 446 -7.67 6.20 -7.12
N VAL A 447 -7.24 5.11 -6.49
CA VAL A 447 -5.92 5.10 -5.84
C VAL A 447 -4.87 5.05 -6.96
N PRO A 448 -3.94 6.02 -7.08
CA PRO A 448 -3.04 6.15 -8.23
C PRO A 448 -2.16 4.92 -8.52
N ASN A 449 -1.89 4.10 -7.49
CA ASN A 449 -1.10 2.88 -7.60
C ASN A 449 -1.93 1.60 -7.79
N ASP A 450 -3.26 1.67 -7.60
CA ASP A 450 -4.19 0.54 -7.75
C ASP A 450 -5.03 0.63 -9.03
N GLY A 451 -4.70 1.56 -9.94
CA GLY A 451 -5.35 1.72 -11.24
C GLY A 451 -5.55 0.42 -12.06
N PRO A 452 -4.68 -0.61 -11.95
CA PRO A 452 -4.94 -1.91 -12.55
C PRO A 452 -5.99 -2.77 -11.83
N GLN A 453 -6.22 -2.62 -10.52
CA GLN A 453 -7.00 -3.56 -9.71
C GLN A 453 -8.51 -3.28 -9.75
N GLU A 454 -8.92 -2.01 -9.66
CA GLU A 454 -10.33 -1.63 -9.71
C GLU A 454 -10.96 -1.89 -11.08
N ILE A 455 -10.17 -1.72 -12.15
CA ILE A 455 -10.62 -1.98 -13.52
C ILE A 455 -10.47 -3.46 -13.89
N LYS A 456 -9.69 -4.26 -13.15
CA LYS A 456 -9.77 -5.73 -13.23
C LYS A 456 -11.07 -6.25 -12.63
N ALA A 457 -11.55 -5.66 -11.53
CA ALA A 457 -12.86 -5.98 -10.96
C ALA A 457 -14.03 -5.63 -11.91
N VAL A 458 -13.83 -4.69 -12.84
CA VAL A 458 -14.86 -4.25 -13.82
C VAL A 458 -14.44 -4.50 -15.29
N ILE A 459 -13.43 -5.34 -15.53
CA ILE A 459 -12.93 -5.79 -16.85
C ILE A 459 -12.22 -4.68 -17.67
N ARG A 460 -10.88 -4.70 -17.67
CA ARG A 460 -10.00 -4.06 -18.67
C ARG A 460 -9.15 -5.11 -19.39
N LEU A 461 -8.85 -4.84 -20.66
CA LEU A 461 -8.09 -5.62 -21.65
C LEU A 461 -6.58 -5.83 -21.29
N TYR A 462 -6.24 -6.26 -20.08
CA TYR A 462 -4.84 -6.48 -19.63
C TYR A 462 -4.22 -7.78 -20.20
N PRO A 463 -2.90 -8.02 -20.02
CA PRO A 463 -2.24 -9.26 -20.42
C PRO A 463 -2.86 -10.47 -19.70
N ALA A 464 -2.91 -11.59 -20.40
CA ALA A 464 -3.61 -12.79 -19.95
C ALA A 464 -3.16 -13.34 -18.59
N SER A 465 -1.89 -13.15 -18.27
CA SER A 465 -1.31 -13.56 -16.99
C SER A 465 -1.97 -12.90 -15.78
N SER A 466 -2.55 -11.69 -15.94
CA SER A 466 -3.15 -10.94 -14.82
C SER A 466 -4.61 -11.30 -14.54
N LEU A 467 -5.33 -11.92 -15.47
CA LEU A 467 -6.72 -12.36 -15.26
C LEU A 467 -6.79 -13.75 -14.61
N LEU A 468 -5.70 -14.52 -14.67
CA LEU A 468 -5.61 -15.87 -14.09
C LEU A 468 -5.12 -15.87 -12.64
N SER A 469 -4.54 -14.77 -12.16
CA SER A 469 -4.08 -14.68 -10.78
C SER A 469 -5.25 -14.43 -9.83
N LYS A 470 -5.37 -15.28 -8.81
CA LYS A 470 -6.17 -15.03 -7.61
C LYS A 470 -5.56 -13.82 -6.89
N GLU A 471 -6.14 -12.65 -7.07
CA GLU A 471 -5.70 -11.43 -6.39
C GLU A 471 -6.53 -11.25 -5.10
N VAL A 472 -5.85 -10.88 -4.02
CA VAL A 472 -6.48 -10.53 -2.75
C VAL A 472 -6.66 -9.02 -2.72
N TRP A 473 -7.89 -8.56 -2.87
CA TRP A 473 -8.24 -7.14 -2.81
C TRP A 473 -9.01 -6.85 -1.53
N LEU A 474 -8.47 -5.96 -0.69
CA LEU A 474 -8.99 -5.67 0.65
C LEU A 474 -9.26 -6.93 1.49
N GLY A 475 -8.39 -7.93 1.38
CA GLY A 475 -8.53 -9.20 2.09
C GLY A 475 -9.44 -10.22 1.43
N LEU A 476 -10.19 -9.83 0.38
CA LEU A 476 -11.05 -10.74 -0.37
C LEU A 476 -10.33 -11.26 -1.59
N GLU A 477 -10.28 -12.59 -1.70
CA GLU A 477 -9.90 -13.22 -2.95
C GLU A 477 -10.97 -12.90 -4.01
N ARG A 478 -10.52 -12.27 -5.10
CA ARG A 478 -11.37 -11.93 -6.25
C ARG A 478 -10.90 -12.72 -7.45
N SER A 479 -11.84 -13.37 -8.10
CA SER A 479 -11.63 -14.05 -9.38
C SER A 479 -12.88 -13.94 -10.22
N LEU A 480 -12.69 -13.66 -11.51
CA LEU A 480 -13.73 -13.86 -12.51
C LEU A 480 -14.00 -15.36 -12.66
N SER A 481 -15.22 -15.72 -13.09
CA SER A 481 -15.50 -17.11 -13.45
C SER A 481 -14.63 -17.53 -14.64
N HIS A 482 -14.38 -18.83 -14.81
CA HIS A 482 -13.65 -19.32 -15.98
C HIS A 482 -14.32 -18.92 -17.30
N GLU A 483 -15.66 -18.87 -17.32
CA GLU A 483 -16.47 -18.44 -18.46
C GLU A 483 -16.25 -16.95 -18.78
N ASP A 484 -16.28 -16.09 -17.76
CA ASP A 484 -16.02 -14.66 -17.92
C ASP A 484 -14.58 -14.39 -18.37
N ILE A 485 -13.62 -15.14 -17.82
CA ILE A 485 -12.21 -15.06 -18.24
C ILE A 485 -12.08 -15.44 -19.72
N ALA A 486 -12.71 -16.54 -20.14
CA ALA A 486 -12.69 -16.99 -21.53
C ALA A 486 -13.36 -15.97 -22.47
N ALA A 487 -14.51 -15.43 -22.09
CA ALA A 487 -15.21 -14.39 -22.84
C ALA A 487 -14.38 -13.10 -22.95
N CYS A 488 -13.72 -12.69 -21.86
CA CYS A 488 -12.79 -11.56 -21.86
C CYS A 488 -11.63 -11.80 -22.83
N PHE A 489 -11.03 -12.99 -22.84
CA PHE A 489 -9.94 -13.32 -23.75
C PHE A 489 -10.36 -13.31 -25.21
N ALA A 490 -11.46 -14.01 -25.52
CA ALA A 490 -12.01 -14.05 -26.87
C ALA A 490 -12.33 -12.63 -27.36
N GLY A 491 -12.94 -11.81 -26.51
CA GLY A 491 -13.28 -10.42 -26.86
C GLY A 491 -12.07 -9.52 -27.04
N CYS A 492 -11.05 -9.65 -26.17
CA CYS A 492 -9.77 -8.94 -26.34
C CYS A 492 -9.11 -9.30 -27.68
N GLU A 493 -9.06 -10.58 -28.01
CA GLU A 493 -8.41 -11.06 -29.23
C GLU A 493 -9.17 -10.62 -30.47
N ALA A 494 -10.50 -10.73 -30.47
CA ALA A 494 -11.35 -10.22 -31.55
C ALA A 494 -11.14 -8.72 -31.76
N LEU A 495 -11.16 -7.93 -30.68
CA LEU A 495 -10.99 -6.49 -30.75
C LEU A 495 -9.59 -6.08 -31.25
N ARG A 496 -8.54 -6.82 -30.88
CA ARG A 496 -7.17 -6.57 -31.38
C ARG A 496 -7.02 -6.83 -32.89
N LYS A 497 -7.88 -7.66 -33.48
CA LYS A 497 -7.91 -7.92 -34.92
C LYS A 497 -8.63 -6.82 -35.70
N GLU A 498 -9.44 -6.00 -35.03
CA GLU A 498 -10.21 -4.89 -35.63
C GLU A 498 -9.34 -3.65 -35.90
N PHE A 499 -8.22 -3.78 -36.59
CA PHE A 499 -7.40 -2.59 -36.88
C PHE A 499 -8.09 -1.67 -37.91
N PRO A 500 -8.08 -0.33 -37.75
CA PRO A 500 -8.74 0.65 -38.64
C PRO A 500 -8.08 0.79 -40.02
N HIS A 501 -7.82 -0.32 -40.74
CA HIS A 501 -7.04 -0.32 -41.97
C HIS A 501 -7.55 0.66 -43.03
N VAL A 502 -8.86 0.80 -43.19
CA VAL A 502 -9.47 1.69 -44.19
C VAL A 502 -9.18 3.16 -43.89
N ALA A 503 -9.12 3.54 -42.60
CA ALA A 503 -8.83 4.91 -42.20
C ALA A 503 -7.40 5.34 -42.55
N PHE A 504 -6.45 4.41 -42.57
CA PHE A 504 -5.02 4.74 -42.78
C PHE A 504 -4.49 4.32 -44.16
N PHE A 505 -4.96 3.21 -44.72
CA PHE A 505 -4.30 2.55 -45.85
C PHE A 505 -5.15 2.48 -47.11
N SER A 506 -6.38 3.01 -47.10
CA SER A 506 -7.22 3.01 -48.29
C SER A 506 -6.65 3.92 -49.39
N PRO A 507 -6.42 3.43 -50.62
CA PRO A 507 -5.88 4.24 -51.72
C PRO A 507 -6.87 5.32 -52.17
N ASN A 508 -8.16 5.15 -51.89
CA ASN A 508 -9.24 6.06 -52.28
C ASN A 508 -9.53 7.14 -51.24
N LEU A 509 -8.73 7.22 -50.17
CA LEU A 509 -8.94 8.17 -49.10
C LEU A 509 -8.31 9.53 -49.44
N GLY A 510 -9.10 10.61 -49.40
CA GLY A 510 -8.59 11.98 -49.59
C GLY A 510 -8.17 12.31 -51.02
N CYS A 511 -7.04 13.01 -51.18
CA CYS A 511 -6.50 13.41 -52.47
C CYS A 511 -5.51 12.36 -53.03
N ALA A 512 -5.38 12.32 -54.36
CA ALA A 512 -4.48 11.39 -55.06
C ALA A 512 -3.00 11.87 -55.10
N SER A 513 -2.62 12.87 -54.31
CA SER A 513 -1.24 13.36 -54.33
C SER A 513 -0.30 12.36 -53.67
N GLU A 514 0.84 12.09 -54.31
CA GLU A 514 1.83 11.15 -53.81
C GLU A 514 2.36 11.56 -52.42
N GLY A 515 2.52 12.86 -52.18
CA GLY A 515 2.94 13.41 -50.89
C GLY A 515 1.97 13.06 -49.75
N CYS A 516 0.66 13.30 -49.93
CA CYS A 516 -0.33 12.95 -48.92
C CYS A 516 -0.45 11.43 -48.72
N ILE A 517 -0.28 10.63 -49.77
CA ILE A 517 -0.29 9.17 -49.65
C ILE A 517 0.90 8.73 -48.78
N LYS A 518 2.11 9.23 -49.05
CA LYS A 518 3.31 8.93 -48.26
C LYS A 518 3.15 9.37 -46.80
N ALA A 519 2.72 10.60 -46.56
CA ALA A 519 2.47 11.12 -45.21
C ALA A 519 1.45 10.27 -44.45
N ARG A 520 0.36 9.85 -45.11
CA ARG A 520 -0.64 8.96 -44.50
C ARG A 520 -0.07 7.58 -44.16
N LEU A 521 0.70 6.97 -45.06
CA LEU A 521 1.32 5.67 -44.77
C LEU A 521 2.34 5.76 -43.62
N ALA A 522 3.03 6.90 -43.50
CA ALA A 522 3.99 7.16 -42.43
C ALA A 522 3.32 7.48 -41.08
N SER A 523 2.07 7.94 -41.08
CA SER A 523 1.32 8.37 -39.89
C SER A 523 1.02 7.25 -38.88
N CYS A 524 1.14 5.98 -39.30
CA CYS A 524 1.00 4.82 -38.42
C CYS A 524 2.29 3.99 -38.45
N SER A 525 3.14 4.20 -37.44
CA SER A 525 4.38 3.45 -37.25
C SER A 525 4.14 2.00 -36.81
N ALA A 526 5.20 1.19 -36.81
CA ALA A 526 5.17 -0.13 -36.19
C ALA A 526 4.90 -0.08 -34.68
N GLU A 527 5.36 0.98 -34.01
CA GLU A 527 5.13 1.20 -32.57
C GLU A 527 3.65 1.52 -32.28
N ASP A 528 3.01 2.31 -33.15
CA ASP A 528 1.58 2.61 -33.05
C ASP A 528 0.71 1.36 -33.10
N ARG A 529 1.11 0.37 -33.92
CA ARG A 529 0.41 -0.92 -33.97
C ARG A 529 0.53 -1.70 -32.66
N VAL A 530 1.70 -1.66 -32.02
CA VAL A 530 1.93 -2.31 -30.72
C VAL A 530 1.11 -1.63 -29.63
N ARG A 531 1.07 -0.29 -29.63
CA ARG A 531 0.29 0.49 -28.65
C ARG A 531 -1.23 0.37 -28.89
N PHE A 532 -1.67 0.31 -30.14
CA PHE A 532 -3.06 0.03 -30.49
C PHE A 532 -3.56 -1.30 -29.89
N VAL A 533 -2.74 -2.36 -29.94
CA VAL A 533 -3.09 -3.66 -29.34
C VAL A 533 -3.35 -3.56 -27.82
N GLN A 534 -2.78 -2.56 -27.15
CA GLN A 534 -3.00 -2.28 -25.72
C GLN A 534 -4.27 -1.45 -25.49
N HIS A 535 -4.60 -0.53 -26.41
CA HIS A 535 -5.71 0.43 -26.27
C HIS A 535 -6.53 0.58 -27.56
N PRO A 536 -7.19 -0.49 -28.06
CA PRO A 536 -7.75 -0.52 -29.40
C PRO A 536 -8.84 0.53 -29.65
N LEU A 537 -9.61 0.92 -28.62
CA LEU A 537 -10.70 1.89 -28.78
C LEU A 537 -10.28 3.35 -28.66
N THR A 538 -9.19 3.64 -27.94
CA THR A 538 -8.85 5.02 -27.55
C THR A 538 -7.48 5.49 -28.04
N TYR A 539 -6.61 4.59 -28.50
CA TYR A 539 -5.24 4.92 -28.87
C TYR A 539 -5.18 6.02 -29.94
N PHE A 540 -5.94 5.83 -31.02
CA PHE A 540 -5.95 6.75 -32.14
C PHE A 540 -6.87 7.94 -31.94
N THR A 541 -7.79 7.96 -30.97
CA THR A 541 -8.77 9.05 -30.80
C THR A 541 -8.06 10.39 -30.58
N GLN A 542 -7.17 10.45 -29.59
CA GLN A 542 -6.42 11.68 -29.28
C GLN A 542 -5.57 12.15 -30.46
N TRP A 543 -4.96 11.22 -31.19
CA TRP A 543 -4.09 11.52 -32.31
C TRP A 543 -4.86 11.93 -33.58
N VAL A 544 -5.99 11.26 -33.88
CA VAL A 544 -6.85 11.58 -35.03
C VAL A 544 -7.53 12.93 -34.84
N ASP A 545 -7.93 13.26 -33.62
CA ASP A 545 -8.65 14.50 -33.32
C ASP A 545 -7.73 15.69 -33.00
N SER A 546 -6.43 15.47 -32.80
CA SER A 546 -5.43 16.54 -32.78
C SER A 546 -4.87 16.81 -34.19
N ASP A 547 -4.39 18.03 -34.43
CA ASP A 547 -3.69 18.39 -35.67
C ASP A 547 -2.17 18.07 -35.59
N ASP A 548 -1.70 17.54 -34.46
CA ASP A 548 -0.28 17.32 -34.18
C ASP A 548 0.31 16.19 -35.04
N GLY A 549 1.43 16.49 -35.73
CA GLY A 549 2.15 15.50 -36.54
C GLY A 549 1.55 15.19 -37.91
N LEU A 550 0.59 16.00 -38.38
CA LEU A 550 -0.07 15.86 -39.68
C LEU A 550 0.26 16.99 -40.68
N GLU A 551 1.31 17.77 -40.41
CA GLU A 551 1.69 18.96 -41.20
C GLU A 551 1.95 18.68 -42.70
N GLU A 552 2.37 17.46 -43.04
CA GLU A 552 2.65 17.05 -44.42
C GLU A 552 1.40 16.59 -45.20
N MET A 553 0.23 16.55 -44.55
CA MET A 553 -1.03 16.09 -45.13
C MET A 553 -1.95 17.28 -45.42
N CYS A 554 -2.59 17.27 -46.59
CA CYS A 554 -3.61 18.28 -46.88
C CYS A 554 -4.88 18.05 -46.03
N TRP A 555 -5.58 19.14 -45.70
CA TRP A 555 -6.80 19.11 -44.88
C TRP A 555 -7.87 18.11 -45.38
N LYS A 556 -8.04 17.94 -46.70
CA LYS A 556 -8.98 16.97 -47.28
C LYS A 556 -8.65 15.52 -46.91
N CYS A 557 -7.36 15.17 -46.87
CA CYS A 557 -6.93 13.83 -46.47
C CYS A 557 -7.11 13.62 -44.97
N MET A 558 -6.81 14.64 -44.16
CA MET A 558 -7.03 14.60 -42.71
C MET A 558 -8.51 14.42 -42.37
N ASP A 559 -9.39 15.22 -42.96
CA ASP A 559 -10.85 15.11 -42.75
C ASP A 559 -11.39 13.75 -43.20
N SER A 560 -10.89 13.24 -44.34
CA SER A 560 -11.27 11.91 -44.82
C SER A 560 -10.83 10.82 -43.84
N MET A 561 -9.60 10.91 -43.32
CA MET A 561 -9.05 9.97 -42.33
C MET A 561 -9.85 10.02 -41.02
N ARG A 562 -10.13 11.21 -40.50
CA ARG A 562 -11.01 11.44 -39.33
C ARG A 562 -12.38 10.81 -39.53
N ALA A 563 -13.02 11.11 -40.65
CA ALA A 563 -14.34 10.58 -40.97
C ALA A 563 -14.33 9.04 -41.03
N ASN A 564 -13.34 8.43 -41.69
CA ASN A 564 -13.23 6.97 -41.80
C ASN A 564 -12.88 6.31 -40.46
N TYR A 565 -12.04 6.93 -39.63
CA TYR A 565 -11.75 6.46 -38.29
C TYR A 565 -13.01 6.48 -37.41
N HIS A 566 -13.77 7.57 -37.41
CA HIS A 566 -15.01 7.69 -36.63
C HIS A 566 -16.12 6.73 -37.11
N VAL A 567 -16.18 6.44 -38.42
CA VAL A 567 -17.04 5.37 -38.96
C VAL A 567 -16.60 4.00 -38.43
N TRP A 568 -15.31 3.67 -38.55
CA TRP A 568 -14.77 2.42 -38.02
C TRP A 568 -15.02 2.28 -36.51
N LEU A 569 -14.76 3.33 -35.72
CA LEU A 569 -14.91 3.34 -34.27
C LEU A 569 -16.38 3.10 -33.88
N ARG A 570 -17.32 3.73 -34.59
CA ARG A 570 -18.77 3.51 -34.38
C ARG A 570 -19.18 2.07 -34.70
N ASP A 571 -18.65 1.49 -35.75
CA ASP A 571 -18.97 0.12 -36.16
C ASP A 571 -18.33 -0.94 -35.26
N VAL A 572 -17.10 -0.70 -34.78
CA VAL A 572 -16.47 -1.51 -33.74
C VAL A 572 -17.25 -1.38 -32.44
N TRP A 573 -17.62 -0.16 -32.03
CA TRP A 573 -18.42 0.07 -30.83
C TRP A 573 -19.73 -0.70 -30.89
N ARG A 574 -20.49 -0.62 -32.00
CA ARG A 574 -21.75 -1.37 -32.18
C ARG A 574 -21.59 -2.88 -32.01
N ARG A 575 -20.46 -3.44 -32.47
CA ARG A 575 -20.16 -4.89 -32.37
C ARG A 575 -19.46 -5.27 -31.07
N LEU A 576 -18.99 -4.30 -30.27
CA LEU A 576 -18.21 -4.53 -29.07
C LEU A 576 -18.83 -5.58 -28.14
N PRO A 577 -20.15 -5.55 -27.82
CA PRO A 577 -20.75 -6.58 -26.97
C PRO A 577 -20.59 -8.00 -27.53
N SER A 578 -20.72 -8.17 -28.85
CA SER A 578 -20.61 -9.48 -29.50
C SER A 578 -19.21 -10.09 -29.39
N PHE A 579 -18.16 -9.28 -29.26
CA PHE A 579 -16.81 -9.78 -29.02
C PHE A 579 -16.70 -10.50 -27.67
N PHE A 580 -17.49 -10.08 -26.69
CA PHE A 580 -17.51 -10.65 -25.33
C PHE A 580 -18.68 -11.61 -25.10
N ASN A 581 -19.33 -12.09 -26.16
CA ASN A 581 -20.56 -12.92 -26.07
C ASN A 581 -21.69 -12.25 -25.27
N LEU A 582 -21.75 -10.91 -25.28
CA LEU A 582 -22.81 -10.15 -24.64
C LEU A 582 -23.94 -9.83 -25.63
N PRO A 583 -25.18 -9.63 -25.14
CA PRO A 583 -26.28 -9.09 -25.95
C PRO A 583 -25.93 -7.74 -26.57
N ASP A 584 -26.64 -7.36 -27.64
CA ASP A 584 -26.44 -6.05 -28.27
C ASP A 584 -26.70 -4.88 -27.29
N TRP A 585 -26.23 -3.69 -27.67
CA TRP A 585 -26.38 -2.49 -26.83
C TRP A 585 -27.83 -2.17 -26.47
N SER A 586 -28.80 -2.50 -27.32
CA SER A 586 -30.21 -2.24 -27.04
C SER A 586 -30.71 -3.14 -25.91
N ALA A 587 -30.32 -4.41 -25.90
CA ALA A 587 -30.62 -5.36 -24.83
C ALA A 587 -29.91 -4.97 -23.53
N LEU A 588 -28.62 -4.62 -23.60
CA LEU A 588 -27.85 -4.16 -22.44
C LEU A 588 -28.44 -2.87 -21.84
N ALA A 589 -28.86 -1.92 -22.68
CA ALA A 589 -29.51 -0.69 -22.23
C ALA A 589 -30.86 -0.97 -21.54
N ARG A 590 -31.62 -1.98 -21.99
CA ARG A 590 -32.84 -2.42 -21.30
C ARG A 590 -32.52 -3.00 -19.91
N VAL A 591 -31.53 -3.89 -19.82
CA VAL A 591 -31.11 -4.48 -18.53
C VAL A 591 -30.62 -3.39 -17.57
N ARG A 592 -29.78 -2.47 -18.05
CA ARG A 592 -29.35 -1.29 -17.28
C ARG A 592 -30.52 -0.47 -16.79
N LYS A 593 -31.47 -0.11 -17.67
CA LYS A 593 -32.64 0.69 -17.30
C LYS A 593 -33.47 -0.02 -16.22
N LEU A 594 -33.64 -1.33 -16.33
CA LEU A 594 -34.32 -2.14 -15.31
C LEU A 594 -33.56 -2.05 -13.97
N ASP A 595 -32.27 -2.38 -13.95
CA ASP A 595 -31.45 -2.40 -12.74
C ASP A 595 -31.30 -1.02 -12.06
N LEU A 596 -31.51 0.09 -12.78
CA LEU A 596 -31.45 1.46 -12.25
C LEU A 596 -32.81 2.02 -11.80
N THR A 597 -33.89 1.30 -12.05
CA THR A 597 -35.25 1.64 -11.59
C THR A 597 -35.61 0.80 -10.37
N GLU A 598 -36.01 1.45 -9.27
CA GLU A 598 -36.38 0.78 -8.01
C GLU A 598 -37.58 -0.18 -8.15
N ALA A 599 -38.33 -0.10 -9.26
CA ALA A 599 -39.52 -0.88 -9.55
C ALA A 599 -39.26 -2.38 -9.85
N THR A 600 -38.01 -2.85 -9.76
CA THR A 600 -37.61 -4.14 -10.35
C THR A 600 -37.72 -5.37 -9.46
N SER A 601 -37.73 -5.29 -8.12
CA SER A 601 -37.76 -6.54 -7.33
C SER A 601 -39.01 -7.40 -7.59
N ARG A 602 -40.19 -6.78 -7.80
CA ARG A 602 -41.42 -7.52 -8.14
C ARG A 602 -41.46 -7.98 -9.60
N LYS A 603 -41.17 -7.09 -10.56
CA LYS A 603 -41.21 -7.43 -11.99
C LYS A 603 -40.14 -8.45 -12.42
N ARG A 604 -39.00 -8.50 -11.72
CA ARG A 604 -37.94 -9.47 -12.00
C ARG A 604 -38.36 -10.88 -11.58
N GLN A 605 -39.01 -11.02 -10.42
CA GLN A 605 -39.62 -12.30 -10.01
C GLN A 605 -40.66 -12.77 -11.04
N ASP A 606 -41.48 -11.86 -11.56
CA ASP A 606 -42.48 -12.20 -12.60
C ASP A 606 -41.83 -12.64 -13.93
N LEU A 607 -40.74 -12.00 -14.36
CA LEU A 607 -40.03 -12.34 -15.59
C LEU A 607 -39.20 -13.63 -15.48
N GLU A 608 -38.55 -13.86 -14.33
CA GLU A 608 -37.78 -15.09 -14.08
C GLU A 608 -38.71 -16.30 -13.92
N ALA A 609 -39.88 -16.13 -13.30
CA ALA A 609 -40.92 -17.16 -13.26
C ALA A 609 -41.39 -17.53 -14.67
N GLY A 610 -41.68 -16.54 -15.53
CA GLY A 610 -42.09 -16.80 -16.91
C GLY A 610 -41.01 -17.45 -17.78
N ALA A 611 -39.74 -17.09 -17.61
CA ALA A 611 -38.63 -17.70 -18.35
C ALA A 611 -38.41 -19.18 -17.97
N ASN A 612 -38.54 -19.52 -16.68
CA ASN A 612 -38.44 -20.90 -16.21
C ASN A 612 -39.63 -21.77 -16.66
N GLU A 613 -40.84 -21.22 -16.75
CA GLU A 613 -41.99 -21.93 -17.33
C GLU A 613 -41.77 -22.25 -18.82
N ILE A 614 -41.21 -21.31 -19.57
CA ILE A 614 -40.87 -21.53 -21.00
C ILE A 614 -39.73 -22.56 -21.14
N ALA A 615 -38.71 -22.50 -20.29
CA ALA A 615 -37.60 -23.46 -20.30
C ALA A 615 -38.00 -24.86 -19.82
N MET A 616 -39.03 -25.01 -18.97
CA MET A 616 -39.59 -26.31 -18.61
C MET A 616 -40.58 -26.86 -19.66
N ALA A 617 -41.14 -26.00 -20.50
CA ALA A 617 -42.04 -26.39 -21.59
C ALA A 617 -41.28 -26.81 -22.87
N HIS A 618 -39.99 -26.49 -22.97
CA HIS A 618 -39.07 -26.92 -24.03
C HIS A 618 -38.22 -28.11 -23.58
#